data_AF-A0A9R0IU83-F1
#
_entry.id   AF-A0A9R0IU83-F1
#
_cell.length_a   1.000
_cell.length_b   1.000
_cell.length_c   1.000
_cell.angle_alpha   90.00
_cell.angle_beta   90.00
_cell.angle_gamma   90.00
#
_symmetry.space_group_name_H-M   'P 1'
#
loop_
_entity.id
_entity.type
_entity.pdbx_description
1 polymer ?
#
loop_
_entity_poly.entity_id
_entity_poly.type
_entity_poly.pdbx_seq_one_letter_code
_entity_poly.pdbx_strand_id
1 'polypeptide(L)'
;MRGAGGPLLCIGDLLCDVGEAEDNPLIQTPSSSPLSASPSSSSDFHLDFQPSRLTQLFQENYNQLNKALAGTDHSWTSLTLKLCTALDTAKNLIQSANSNVTVLSENIAELEKIIKKEDSTIAEVRSIHSSLNLGIPPSTHSET
;
A
#
# COMPACT_ATOMS: atom_id res chain seq x y z
N MET A 1 -33.34 34.87 -45.85
CA MET A 1 -33.21 33.51 -45.28
C MET A 1 -33.02 33.66 -43.79
N ARG A 2 -34.10 33.50 -43.00
CA ARG A 2 -34.05 33.69 -41.55
C ARG A 2 -33.71 32.33 -40.94
N GLY A 3 -32.42 32.07 -40.75
CA GLY A 3 -31.97 30.86 -40.05
C GLY A 3 -32.36 30.98 -38.59
N ALA A 4 -33.33 30.17 -38.15
CA ALA A 4 -33.62 30.01 -36.74
C ALA A 4 -32.47 29.21 -36.12
N GLY A 5 -31.52 29.90 -35.49
CA GLY A 5 -30.51 29.27 -34.64
C GLY A 5 -31.18 28.75 -33.38
N GLY A 6 -31.25 27.43 -33.22
CA GLY A 6 -31.70 26.81 -31.97
C GLY A 6 -30.78 27.16 -30.79
N PRO A 7 -31.21 26.86 -29.55
CA PRO A 7 -30.37 27.06 -28.38
C PRO A 7 -29.09 26.22 -28.50
N LEU A 8 -27.95 26.85 -28.23
CA LEU A 8 -26.67 26.16 -28.16
C LEU A 8 -26.72 25.20 -26.97
N LEU A 9 -26.47 23.91 -27.23
CA LEU A 9 -26.31 22.92 -26.18
C LEU A 9 -25.15 23.32 -25.28
N CYS A 10 -25.36 23.27 -23.96
CA CYS A 10 -24.30 23.56 -23.01
C CYS A 10 -23.32 22.40 -22.97
N ILE A 11 -22.07 22.66 -22.56
CA ILE A 11 -21.08 21.58 -22.34
C ILE A 11 -21.62 20.48 -21.40
N GLY A 12 -22.56 20.84 -20.51
CA GLY A 12 -23.28 19.90 -19.65
C GLY A 12 -24.14 18.89 -20.42
N ASP A 13 -24.83 19.31 -21.48
CA ASP A 13 -25.68 18.41 -22.29
C ASP A 13 -24.83 17.37 -23.04
N LEU A 14 -23.59 17.73 -23.39
CA LEU A 14 -22.63 16.86 -24.08
C LEU A 14 -22.00 15.80 -23.16
N LEU A 15 -21.89 16.11 -21.86
CA LEU A 15 -21.26 15.25 -20.88
C LEU A 15 -22.24 14.32 -20.17
N CYS A 16 -23.56 14.47 -20.40
CA CYS A 16 -24.58 13.58 -19.84
C CYS A 16 -24.38 12.10 -20.22
N ASP A 17 -24.01 11.81 -21.47
CA ASP A 17 -23.80 10.43 -21.94
C ASP A 17 -22.47 9.80 -21.50
N VAL A 18 -21.52 10.59 -20.98
CA VAL A 18 -20.17 10.10 -20.63
C VAL A 18 -20.17 9.32 -19.30
N GLY A 19 -21.30 9.31 -18.57
CA GLY A 19 -21.50 8.52 -17.35
C GLY A 19 -22.45 7.33 -17.49
N GLU A 20 -23.23 7.26 -18.58
CA GLU A 20 -24.31 6.27 -18.73
C GLU A 20 -23.86 5.15 -19.67
N ALA A 21 -23.08 4.21 -19.13
CA ALA A 21 -22.96 2.90 -19.76
C ALA A 21 -24.31 2.18 -19.60
N GLU A 22 -25.09 2.16 -20.69
CA GLU A 22 -26.33 1.39 -20.83
C GLU A 22 -26.10 -0.09 -20.49
N ASP A 23 -26.66 -0.52 -19.35
CA ASP A 23 -27.52 -1.69 -19.34
C ASP A 23 -28.96 -1.20 -19.52
N ASN A 24 -29.50 -1.27 -20.73
CA ASN A 24 -30.95 -1.10 -20.94
C ASN A 24 -31.65 -2.43 -20.57
N PRO A 25 -32.81 -2.41 -19.91
CA PRO A 25 -34.03 -2.36 -20.72
C PRO A 25 -35.20 -1.59 -20.10
N LEU A 26 -36.06 -1.08 -21.00
CA LEU A 26 -37.42 -0.62 -20.73
C LEU A 26 -38.23 -1.54 -19.78
N ILE A 27 -39.08 -0.87 -18.99
CA ILE A 27 -40.35 -1.32 -18.35
C ILE A 27 -40.35 -1.54 -16.82
N GLN A 28 -40.94 -0.53 -16.14
CA GLN A 28 -41.77 -0.55 -14.92
C GLN A 28 -41.19 -1.04 -13.56
N THR A 29 -41.22 -0.13 -12.59
CA THR A 29 -41.07 -0.26 -11.11
C THR A 29 -41.99 -1.32 -10.47
N PRO A 30 -41.87 -1.66 -9.16
CA PRO A 30 -40.71 -1.71 -8.25
C PRO A 30 -40.64 -3.03 -7.43
N SER A 31 -39.46 -3.59 -7.12
CA SER A 31 -39.32 -4.51 -5.96
C SER A 31 -37.86 -4.74 -5.56
N SER A 32 -37.64 -4.65 -4.26
CA SER A 32 -36.45 -4.94 -3.46
C SER A 32 -35.84 -6.33 -3.67
N SER A 33 -34.51 -6.39 -3.89
CA SER A 33 -33.53 -7.14 -3.08
C SER A 33 -32.10 -7.08 -3.69
N PRO A 34 -31.03 -7.11 -2.87
CA PRO A 34 -29.66 -6.91 -3.33
C PRO A 34 -29.02 -8.24 -3.74
N LEU A 35 -28.46 -8.33 -4.94
CA LEU A 35 -27.65 -9.47 -5.36
C LEU A 35 -26.31 -8.99 -5.91
N SER A 36 -25.29 -9.22 -5.07
CA SER A 36 -23.89 -9.48 -5.35
C SER A 36 -23.33 -8.97 -6.69
N ALA A 37 -22.64 -7.83 -6.62
CA ALA A 37 -21.70 -7.41 -7.63
C ALA A 37 -20.54 -8.43 -7.71
N SER A 38 -20.45 -9.17 -8.81
CA SER A 38 -19.19 -9.75 -9.25
C SER A 38 -18.28 -8.61 -9.71
N PRO A 39 -17.01 -8.54 -9.27
CA PRO A 39 -16.09 -7.54 -9.79
C PRO A 39 -15.74 -7.92 -11.23
N SER A 40 -16.38 -7.24 -12.19
CA SER A 40 -15.94 -7.24 -13.57
C SER A 40 -14.50 -6.76 -13.61
N SER A 41 -13.62 -7.67 -14.06
CA SER A 41 -12.21 -7.47 -14.42
C SER A 41 -11.86 -5.99 -14.61
N SER A 42 -11.41 -5.35 -13.53
CA SER A 42 -10.63 -4.13 -13.62
C SER A 42 -9.46 -4.50 -14.51
N SER A 43 -9.34 -3.82 -15.64
CA SER A 43 -8.20 -3.97 -16.54
C SER A 43 -6.96 -3.98 -15.66
N ASP A 44 -6.32 -5.14 -15.57
CA ASP A 44 -5.06 -5.30 -14.86
C ASP A 44 -4.07 -4.40 -15.60
N PHE A 45 -4.03 -3.13 -15.22
CA PHE A 45 -2.80 -2.36 -15.24
C PHE A 45 -1.90 -2.96 -14.17
N HIS A 46 -1.56 -4.25 -14.32
CA HIS A 46 -0.38 -4.87 -13.76
C HIS A 46 0.80 -4.28 -14.52
N LEU A 47 0.95 -2.97 -14.37
CA LEU A 47 2.22 -2.32 -14.51
C LEU A 47 3.07 -3.04 -13.46
N ASP A 48 4.03 -3.83 -13.94
CA ASP A 48 5.18 -4.30 -13.15
C ASP A 48 5.90 -3.05 -12.61
N PHE A 49 5.28 -2.38 -11.66
CA PHE A 49 5.76 -1.20 -10.99
C PHE A 49 6.76 -1.70 -9.98
N GLN A 50 7.96 -2.02 -10.45
CA GLN A 50 9.11 -2.12 -9.58
C GLN A 50 9.21 -0.77 -8.84
N PRO A 51 9.09 -0.73 -7.49
CA PRO A 51 9.08 0.53 -6.75
C PRO A 51 10.29 1.42 -7.02
N SER A 52 11.45 0.81 -7.33
CA SER A 52 12.68 1.51 -7.72
C SER A 52 12.56 2.32 -9.02
N ARG A 53 11.60 2.01 -9.89
CA ARG A 53 11.34 2.73 -11.15
C ARG A 53 10.32 3.85 -10.99
N LEU A 54 9.67 4.00 -9.83
CA LEU A 54 8.56 4.92 -9.64
C LEU A 54 8.95 6.39 -9.89
N THR A 55 10.12 6.82 -9.40
CA THR A 55 10.64 8.18 -9.66
C THR A 55 10.90 8.41 -11.14
N GLN A 56 11.48 7.43 -11.84
CA GLN A 56 11.74 7.52 -13.27
C GLN A 56 10.42 7.60 -14.07
N LEU A 57 9.44 6.76 -13.72
CA LEU A 57 8.13 6.75 -14.37
C LEU A 57 7.35 8.04 -14.10
N PHE A 58 7.42 8.59 -12.89
CA PHE A 58 6.82 9.87 -12.57
C PHE A 58 7.40 10.99 -13.44
N GLN A 59 8.74 11.06 -13.53
CA GLN A 59 9.43 12.06 -14.34
C GLN A 59 9.10 11.94 -15.83
N GLU A 60 9.08 10.71 -16.37
CA GLU A 60 8.76 10.45 -17.78
C GLU A 60 7.31 10.87 -18.10
N ASN A 61 6.34 10.45 -17.29
CA ASN A 61 4.93 10.81 -17.50
C ASN A 61 4.71 12.32 -17.32
N TYR A 62 5.40 12.96 -16.39
CA TYR A 62 5.34 14.41 -16.20
C TYR A 62 5.90 15.18 -17.41
N ASN A 63 7.02 14.73 -17.97
CA ASN A 63 7.59 15.32 -19.18
C ASN A 63 6.65 15.14 -20.38
N GLN A 64 6.01 13.98 -20.51
CA GLN A 64 5.01 13.73 -21.56
C GLN A 64 3.77 14.60 -21.37
N LEU A 65 3.30 14.77 -20.13
CA LEU A 65 2.17 15.65 -19.83
C LEU A 65 2.46 17.10 -20.23
N ASN A 66 3.65 17.62 -19.91
CA ASN A 66 4.04 18.97 -20.30
C ASN A 66 4.06 19.15 -21.83
N LYS A 67 4.48 18.12 -22.58
CA LYS A 67 4.42 18.14 -24.05
C LYS A 67 2.98 18.15 -24.54
N ALA A 68 2.12 17.31 -23.97
CA ALA A 68 0.70 17.23 -24.34
C ALA A 68 -0.07 18.53 -24.04
N LEU A 69 0.25 19.19 -22.93
CA LEU A 69 -0.34 20.48 -22.55
C LEU A 69 0.12 21.64 -23.45
N ALA A 70 1.34 21.57 -23.99
CA ALA A 70 1.84 22.54 -24.96
C ALA A 70 1.38 22.24 -26.40
N GLY A 71 0.93 21.01 -26.66
CA GLY A 71 0.40 20.55 -27.92
C GLY A 71 -1.09 20.80 -28.08
N THR A 72 -1.65 20.22 -29.14
CA THR A 72 -3.10 20.20 -29.39
C THR A 72 -3.72 18.84 -29.06
N ASP A 73 -2.93 17.90 -28.55
CA ASP A 73 -3.34 16.54 -28.28
C ASP A 73 -4.07 16.41 -26.94
N HIS A 74 -5.20 15.70 -26.95
CA HIS A 74 -6.00 15.45 -25.75
C HIS A 74 -5.45 14.34 -24.87
N SER A 75 -4.19 13.93 -25.08
CA SER A 75 -3.52 12.88 -24.31
C SER A 75 -3.25 13.29 -22.86
N TRP A 76 -3.30 14.60 -22.56
CA TRP A 76 -3.06 15.17 -21.24
C TRP A 76 -3.98 14.60 -20.15
N THR A 77 -5.22 14.25 -20.47
CA THR A 77 -6.16 13.65 -19.50
C THR A 77 -5.69 12.26 -19.05
N SER A 78 -5.31 11.40 -20.01
CA SER A 78 -4.77 10.07 -19.74
C SER A 78 -3.44 10.13 -18.99
N LEU A 79 -2.55 11.05 -19.36
CA LEU A 79 -1.27 11.26 -18.69
C LEU A 79 -1.45 11.77 -17.25
N THR A 80 -2.43 12.65 -17.02
CA THR A 80 -2.79 13.12 -15.68
C THR A 80 -3.30 11.96 -14.82
N LEU A 81 -4.20 11.13 -15.35
CA LEU A 81 -4.69 9.95 -14.63
C LEU A 81 -3.56 8.98 -14.28
N LYS A 82 -2.63 8.71 -15.22
CA LYS A 82 -1.45 7.86 -14.97
C LYS A 82 -0.59 8.41 -13.83
N LEU A 83 -0.36 9.72 -13.77
CA LEU A 83 0.39 10.34 -12.67
C LEU A 83 -0.35 10.24 -11.33
N CYS A 84 -1.66 10.47 -11.31
CA CYS A 84 -2.47 10.29 -10.11
C CYS A 84 -2.42 8.86 -9.58
N THR A 85 -2.56 7.85 -10.46
CA THR A 85 -2.46 6.44 -10.08
C THR A 85 -1.06 6.08 -9.57
N ALA A 86 -0.01 6.60 -10.21
CA ALA A 86 1.36 6.40 -9.75
C ALA A 86 1.59 7.02 -8.36
N LEU A 87 1.02 8.20 -8.09
CA LEU A 87 1.08 8.85 -6.78
C LEU A 87 0.31 8.08 -5.71
N ASP A 88 -0.89 7.58 -6.01
CA ASP A 88 -1.64 6.77 -5.05
C ASP A 88 -0.89 5.47 -4.72
N THR A 89 -0.32 4.83 -5.74
CA THR A 89 0.55 3.65 -5.57
C THR A 89 1.75 3.97 -4.68
N ALA A 90 2.42 5.13 -4.90
CA ALA A 90 3.53 5.60 -4.06
C ALA A 90 3.10 5.77 -2.60
N LYS A 91 1.94 6.40 -2.35
CA LYS A 91 1.38 6.59 -1.03
C LYS A 91 1.13 5.24 -0.34
N ASN A 92 0.50 4.30 -1.03
CA ASN A 92 0.17 2.98 -0.46
C ASN A 92 1.44 2.19 -0.13
N LEU A 93 2.47 2.29 -0.97
CA LEU A 93 3.79 1.71 -0.70
C LEU A 93 4.42 2.29 0.57
N ILE A 94 4.42 3.61 0.74
CA ILE A 94 4.96 4.27 1.94
C ILE A 94 4.19 3.83 3.19
N GLN A 95 2.86 3.76 3.12
CA GLN A 95 2.03 3.30 4.23
C GLN A 95 2.33 1.84 4.61
N SER A 96 2.44 0.96 3.62
CA SER A 96 2.81 -0.45 3.85
C SER A 96 4.21 -0.58 4.46
N ALA A 97 5.19 0.17 3.93
CA ALA A 97 6.55 0.18 4.47
C ALA A 97 6.60 0.65 5.92
N ASN A 98 5.91 1.74 6.26
CA ASN A 98 5.85 2.25 7.63
C ASN A 98 5.17 1.26 8.60
N SER A 99 4.08 0.61 8.16
CA SER A 99 3.42 -0.44 8.93
C SER A 99 4.38 -1.59 9.22
N ASN A 100 5.09 -2.08 8.20
CA ASN A 100 6.05 -3.17 8.33
C ASN A 100 7.23 -2.81 9.25
N VAL A 101 7.75 -1.58 9.15
CA VAL A 101 8.81 -1.08 10.03
C VAL A 101 8.34 -1.02 11.49
N THR A 102 7.09 -0.62 11.72
CA THR A 102 6.50 -0.59 13.07
C THR A 102 6.41 -2.00 13.66
N VAL A 103 5.84 -2.96 12.92
CA VAL A 103 5.76 -4.37 13.35
C VAL A 103 7.15 -4.96 13.59
N LEU A 104 8.11 -4.66 12.72
CA LEU A 104 9.49 -5.12 12.89
C LEU A 104 10.12 -4.55 14.18
N SER A 105 9.87 -3.27 14.47
CA SER A 105 10.34 -2.63 15.70
C SER A 105 9.74 -3.29 16.95
N GLU A 106 8.45 -3.63 16.93
CA GLU A 106 7.78 -4.32 18.03
C GLU A 106 8.39 -5.71 18.27
N ASN A 107 8.62 -6.46 17.19
CA ASN A 107 9.25 -7.78 17.26
C ASN A 107 10.69 -7.71 17.81
N ILE A 108 11.48 -6.71 17.40
CA ILE A 108 12.84 -6.49 17.93
C ILE A 108 12.78 -6.20 19.43
N ALA A 109 11.85 -5.35 19.89
CA ALA A 109 11.69 -5.05 21.32
C ALA A 109 11.31 -6.30 22.14
N GLU A 110 10.49 -7.19 21.59
CA GLU A 110 10.16 -8.47 22.23
C GLU A 110 11.39 -9.38 22.33
N LEU A 111 12.16 -9.52 21.25
CA LEU A 111 13.39 -10.30 21.24
C LEU A 111 14.41 -9.78 22.26
N GLU A 112 14.59 -8.46 22.37
CA GLU A 112 15.45 -7.85 23.39
C GLU A 112 15.03 -8.21 24.82
N LYS A 113 13.71 -8.27 25.08
CA LYS A 113 13.19 -8.69 26.40
C LYS A 113 13.51 -10.15 26.69
N ILE A 114 13.40 -11.02 25.68
CA ILE A 114 13.74 -12.45 25.82
C ILE A 114 15.22 -12.61 26.12
N ILE A 115 16.10 -11.92 25.38
CA ILE A 115 17.56 -11.97 25.60
C ILE A 115 17.92 -11.48 27.00
N LYS A 116 17.34 -10.36 27.47
CA LYS A 116 17.58 -9.87 28.84
C LYS A 116 17.18 -10.89 29.92
N LYS A 117 16.09 -11.62 29.70
CA LYS A 117 15.65 -12.68 30.62
C LYS A 117 16.62 -13.86 30.59
N GLU A 118 17.09 -14.25 29.41
CA GLU A 118 18.10 -15.29 29.22
C GLU A 118 19.39 -14.91 29.97
N ASP A 119 19.92 -13.71 29.74
CA ASP A 119 21.12 -13.21 30.41
C ASP A 119 20.98 -13.20 31.94
N SER A 120 19.83 -12.77 32.46
CA SER A 120 19.53 -12.82 33.90
C SER A 120 19.55 -14.25 34.44
N THR A 121 18.99 -15.20 33.70
CA THR A 121 18.94 -16.61 34.10
C THR A 121 20.34 -17.23 34.07
N ILE A 122 21.14 -16.92 33.04
CA ILE A 122 22.53 -17.37 32.94
C ILE A 122 23.37 -16.80 34.08
N ALA A 123 23.18 -15.53 34.44
CA ALA A 123 23.87 -14.90 35.56
C ALA A 123 23.52 -15.57 36.91
N GLU A 124 22.24 -15.88 37.13
CA GLU A 124 21.78 -16.60 38.32
C GLU A 124 22.37 -18.01 38.41
N VAL A 125 22.30 -18.80 37.33
CA VAL A 125 22.89 -20.14 37.26
C VAL A 125 24.39 -20.10 37.52
N ARG A 126 25.10 -19.12 36.95
CA ARG A 126 26.53 -18.92 37.18
C ARG A 126 26.84 -18.63 38.65
N SER A 127 26.01 -17.80 39.31
CA SER A 127 26.14 -17.47 40.74
C SER A 127 25.96 -18.71 41.64
N ILE A 128 24.94 -19.53 41.36
CA ILE A 128 24.70 -20.79 42.07
C ILE A 128 25.88 -21.74 41.90
N HIS A 129 26.36 -21.90 40.66
CA HIS A 129 27.50 -22.78 40.36
C HIS A 129 28.79 -22.33 41.07
N SER A 130 29.06 -21.03 41.14
CA SER A 130 30.21 -20.51 41.91
C SER A 130 30.05 -20.74 43.41
N SER A 131 28.83 -20.64 43.95
CA SER A 131 28.56 -20.85 45.38
C SER A 131 28.73 -22.33 45.78
N LEU A 132 28.31 -23.25 44.92
CA LEU A 132 28.47 -24.69 45.14
C LEU A 132 29.95 -25.13 45.09
N ASN A 133 30.76 -24.56 44.20
CA ASN A 133 32.20 -24.83 44.15
C ASN A 133 32.97 -24.26 45.35
N LEU A 134 32.44 -23.26 46.06
CA LEU A 134 33.04 -22.72 47.28
C LEU A 134 32.71 -23.55 48.54
N GLY A 135 31.74 -24.47 48.45
CA GLY A 135 31.25 -25.29 49.56
C GLY A 135 31.94 -26.65 49.75
N ILE A 136 32.90 -27.03 48.88
CA ILE A 136 33.66 -28.28 49.03
C ILE A 136 35.06 -27.95 49.57
N PRO A 137 35.30 -28.01 50.90
CA PRO A 137 36.67 -28.11 51.38
C PRO A 137 37.28 -29.42 50.85
N PRO A 138 38.58 -29.44 50.46
CA PRO A 138 39.26 -30.69 50.17
C PRO A 138 39.15 -31.57 51.41
N SER A 139 38.50 -32.73 51.24
CA SER A 139 38.45 -33.79 52.23
C SER A 139 39.88 -34.18 52.56
N THR A 140 40.40 -33.66 53.67
CA THR A 140 41.65 -34.12 54.26
C THR A 140 41.39 -35.51 54.81
N HIS A 141 41.57 -36.53 53.96
CA HIS A 141 41.95 -37.86 54.41
C HIS A 141 43.24 -37.71 55.22
N SER A 142 43.14 -37.77 56.54
CA SER A 142 44.27 -38.03 57.43
C SER A 142 43.99 -39.39 58.06
N GLU A 143 44.53 -40.41 57.41
CA GLU A 143 44.62 -41.76 57.94
C GLU A 143 45.97 -41.87 58.67
N THR A 144 45.95 -42.58 59.80
CA THR A 144 47.02 -42.89 60.77
C THR A 144 47.34 -41.88 61.87
#